data_AF-A0A843S357-F1
#
_entry.id   AF-A0A843S357-F1
#
_cell.length_a   1.000
_cell.length_b   1.000
_cell.length_c   1.000
_cell.angle_alpha   90.00
_cell.angle_beta   90.00
_cell.angle_gamma   90.00
#
_symmetry.space_group_name_H-M   'P 1'
#
loop_
_entity.id
_entity.type
_entity.pdbx_description
1 polymer ?
#
loop_
_entity_poly.entity_id
_entity_poly.type
_entity_poly.pdbx_seq_one_letter_code
_entity_poly.pdbx_strand_id
1 'polypeptide(L)'
;MHTHRHRPHINLRVERWHRRCIYASFAALLLSGAAWLLARYFFRPVGQFGETINPLEPWSMKLHGAAAMAMLFFIGSLMNAHIRRALKAGRNLRTGWGMIAAMLALTASGFGLYYLAGESDRPAWSSVHWVIGLAAALLFVLHVVLGRRAVHHP
;
A
#
# COMPACT_ATOMS: atom_id res chain seq x y z
N MET A 1 41.85 -19.07 7.39
CA MET A 1 41.49 -18.78 5.97
C MET A 1 40.14 -18.07 5.95
N HIS A 2 40.13 -16.75 6.11
CA HIS A 2 38.91 -15.94 6.08
C HIS A 2 38.54 -15.65 4.62
N THR A 3 37.48 -16.29 4.12
CA THR A 3 36.92 -15.95 2.81
C THR A 3 36.18 -14.63 2.93
N HIS A 4 36.81 -13.54 2.51
CA HIS A 4 36.09 -12.29 2.22
C HIS A 4 35.10 -12.58 1.09
N ARG A 5 33.86 -12.93 1.44
CA ARG A 5 32.75 -12.99 0.47
C ARG A 5 32.53 -11.58 -0.03
N HIS A 6 33.14 -11.26 -1.17
CA HIS A 6 32.87 -10.04 -1.93
C HIS A 6 31.38 -10.05 -2.30
N ARG A 7 30.55 -9.35 -1.52
CA ARG A 7 29.14 -9.18 -1.86
C ARG A 7 29.10 -8.18 -3.01
N PRO A 8 28.66 -8.58 -4.22
CA PRO A 8 28.59 -7.63 -5.33
C PRO A 8 27.72 -6.44 -4.94
N HIS A 9 28.16 -5.22 -5.26
CA HIS A 9 27.39 -4.01 -5.05
C HIS A 9 26.20 -3.99 -6.01
N ILE A 10 25.09 -4.60 -5.60
CA ILE A 10 23.85 -4.60 -6.37
C ILE A 10 23.14 -3.26 -6.10
N ASN A 11 22.98 -2.45 -7.15
CA ASN A 11 22.16 -1.24 -7.06
C ASN A 11 20.68 -1.61 -6.97
N LEU A 12 20.11 -1.45 -5.78
CA LEU A 12 18.69 -1.71 -5.49
C LEU A 12 17.80 -0.47 -5.68
N ARG A 13 18.35 0.66 -6.14
CA ARG A 13 17.57 1.88 -6.38
C ARG A 13 16.69 1.69 -7.61
N VAL A 14 15.39 1.84 -7.38
CA VAL A 14 14.41 2.03 -8.45
C VAL A 14 14.66 3.37 -9.13
N GLU A 15 14.46 3.39 -10.45
CA GLU A 15 14.59 4.60 -11.27
C GLU A 15 13.72 5.74 -10.73
N ARG A 16 14.16 6.99 -10.92
CA ARG A 16 13.55 8.16 -10.27
C ARG A 16 12.08 8.36 -10.65
N TRP A 17 11.73 8.22 -11.92
CA TRP A 17 10.34 8.37 -12.38
C TRP A 17 9.46 7.27 -11.79
N HIS A 18 9.90 6.02 -11.87
CA HIS A 18 9.15 4.86 -11.40
C HIS A 18 8.90 4.96 -9.89
N ARG A 19 9.92 5.37 -9.12
CA ARG A 19 9.78 5.65 -7.69
C ARG A 19 8.77 6.77 -7.40
N ARG A 20 8.77 7.85 -8.19
CA ARG A 20 7.79 8.94 -8.03
C ARG A 20 6.38 8.45 -8.31
N CYS A 21 6.18 7.64 -9.35
CA CYS A 21 4.88 7.04 -9.66
C CYS A 21 4.37 6.16 -8.51
N ILE A 22 5.22 5.30 -7.95
CA ILE A 22 4.84 4.48 -6.78
C ILE A 22 4.45 5.36 -5.59
N TYR A 23 5.23 6.40 -5.30
CA TYR A 23 4.94 7.30 -4.17
C TYR A 23 3.64 8.09 -4.40
N ALA A 24 3.40 8.55 -5.63
CA ALA A 24 2.18 9.25 -6.01
C ALA A 24 0.95 8.31 -5.90
N SER A 25 1.02 7.10 -6.43
CA SER A 25 -0.06 6.11 -6.31
C SER A 25 -0.33 5.74 -4.85
N PHE A 26 0.72 5.56 -4.05
CA PHE A 26 0.60 5.28 -2.63
C PHE A 26 -0.06 6.45 -1.88
N ALA A 27 0.38 7.68 -2.13
CA ALA A 27 -0.20 8.87 -1.53
C ALA A 27 -1.67 9.04 -1.95
N ALA A 28 -2.00 8.82 -3.22
CA ALA A 28 -3.37 8.88 -3.72
C ALA A 28 -4.27 7.85 -3.03
N LEU A 29 -3.81 6.60 -2.86
CA LEU A 29 -4.52 5.56 -2.11
C LEU A 29 -4.76 5.96 -0.66
N LEU A 30 -3.72 6.44 0.03
CA LEU A 30 -3.81 6.79 1.45
C LEU A 30 -4.73 7.99 1.67
N LEU A 31 -4.59 9.05 0.85
CA LEU A 31 -5.39 10.26 0.96
C LEU A 31 -6.86 10.01 0.59
N SER A 32 -7.13 9.25 -0.47
CA SER A 32 -8.50 8.89 -0.84
C SER A 32 -9.16 7.97 0.20
N GLY A 33 -8.43 7.01 0.77
CA GLY A 33 -8.93 6.16 1.85
C GLY A 33 -9.20 6.95 3.12
N ALA A 34 -8.30 7.86 3.51
CA ALA A 34 -8.50 8.75 4.65
C ALA A 34 -9.69 9.70 4.43
N ALA A 35 -9.84 10.27 3.24
CA ALA A 35 -10.99 11.11 2.90
C ALA A 35 -12.31 10.33 3.02
N TRP A 36 -12.33 9.07 2.58
CA TRP A 36 -13.50 8.21 2.76
C TRP A 36 -13.80 7.94 4.24
N LEU A 37 -12.79 7.60 5.06
CA LEU A 37 -12.97 7.37 6.50
C LEU A 37 -13.51 8.62 7.21
N LEU A 38 -12.94 9.78 6.92
CA LEU A 38 -13.37 11.05 7.50
C LEU A 38 -14.82 11.37 7.11
N ALA A 39 -15.16 11.22 5.83
CA ALA A 39 -16.51 11.42 5.34
C ALA A 39 -17.52 10.45 5.99
N ARG A 40 -17.14 9.16 6.08
CA ARG A 40 -17.99 8.09 6.57
C ARG A 40 -18.27 8.17 8.07
N TYR A 41 -17.29 8.58 8.87
CA TYR A 41 -17.36 8.51 10.34
C TYR A 41 -17.52 9.87 11.03
N PHE A 42 -17.09 10.98 10.40
CA PHE A 42 -17.07 12.30 11.05
C PHE A 42 -17.90 13.37 10.35
N PHE A 43 -18.14 13.25 9.04
CA PHE A 43 -18.78 14.29 8.24
C PHE A 43 -20.08 13.86 7.57
N ARG A 44 -20.88 13.00 8.22
CA ARG A 44 -22.19 12.61 7.66
C ARG A 44 -23.17 13.78 7.70
N PRO A 45 -23.69 14.25 6.54
CA PRO A 45 -24.72 15.27 6.52
C PRO A 45 -26.06 14.73 7.03
N VAL A 46 -26.77 15.53 7.82
CA VAL A 46 -28.14 15.25 8.26
C VAL A 46 -29.12 15.80 7.24
N GLY A 47 -29.86 14.92 6.58
CA GLY A 47 -30.94 15.26 5.65
C GLY A 47 -32.32 15.16 6.29
N GLN A 48 -33.36 15.39 5.49
CA GLN A 48 -34.76 15.38 5.94
C GLN A 48 -35.24 14.06 6.57
N PHE A 49 -34.55 12.93 6.29
CA PHE A 49 -34.88 11.60 6.81
C PHE A 49 -33.78 11.01 7.71
N GLY A 50 -32.87 11.85 8.24
CA GLY A 50 -31.75 11.42 9.08
C GLY A 50 -30.40 11.52 8.38
N GLU A 51 -29.39 10.80 8.86
CA GLU A 51 -28.06 10.80 8.26
C GLU A 51 -28.08 10.31 6.81
N THR A 52 -27.37 11.02 5.95
CA THR A 52 -27.21 10.71 4.54
C THR A 52 -25.73 10.54 4.17
N ILE A 53 -25.46 10.02 2.98
CA ILE A 53 -24.11 9.77 2.50
C ILE A 53 -23.43 11.10 2.17
N ASN A 54 -22.19 11.30 2.63
CA ASN A 54 -21.44 12.49 2.28
C ASN A 54 -21.03 12.44 0.78
N PRO A 55 -21.19 13.51 -0.02
CA PRO A 55 -20.79 13.55 -1.43
C PRO A 55 -19.31 13.20 -1.70
N LEU A 56 -18.43 13.32 -0.70
CA LEU A 56 -17.02 12.91 -0.79
C LEU A 56 -16.84 11.39 -0.80
N GLU A 57 -17.75 10.60 -0.22
CA GLU A 57 -17.67 9.13 -0.20
C GLU A 57 -17.56 8.52 -1.62
N PRO A 58 -18.47 8.82 -2.58
CA PRO A 58 -18.37 8.24 -3.92
C PRO A 58 -17.15 8.74 -4.71
N TRP A 59 -16.75 10.00 -4.55
CA TRP A 59 -15.58 10.55 -5.24
C TRP A 59 -14.27 9.96 -4.70
N SER A 60 -14.14 9.85 -3.38
CA SER A 60 -12.99 9.23 -2.73
C SER A 60 -12.84 7.77 -3.15
N MET A 61 -13.95 7.03 -3.22
CA MET A 61 -13.94 5.64 -3.71
C MET A 61 -13.51 5.51 -5.18
N LYS A 62 -14.00 6.38 -6.08
CA LYS A 62 -13.58 6.38 -7.48
C LYS A 62 -12.08 6.64 -7.63
N LEU A 63 -11.57 7.65 -6.93
CA LEU A 63 -10.14 7.97 -6.93
C LEU A 63 -9.32 6.83 -6.34
N HIS A 64 -9.79 6.22 -5.25
CA HIS A 64 -9.13 5.08 -4.61
C HIS A 64 -9.02 3.89 -5.55
N GLY A 65 -10.11 3.52 -6.23
CA GLY A 65 -10.13 2.45 -7.23
C GLY A 65 -9.14 2.70 -8.39
N ALA A 66 -9.13 3.92 -8.94
CA ALA A 66 -8.17 4.29 -9.99
C ALA A 66 -6.71 4.22 -9.49
N ALA A 67 -6.43 4.72 -8.29
CA ALA A 67 -5.11 4.65 -7.68
C ALA A 67 -4.67 3.21 -7.38
N ALA A 68 -5.61 2.33 -7.01
CA ALA A 68 -5.35 0.91 -6.78
C ALA A 68 -4.89 0.21 -8.07
N MET A 69 -5.56 0.46 -9.19
CA MET A 69 -5.15 -0.07 -10.50
C MET A 69 -3.73 0.36 -10.87
N ALA A 70 -3.42 1.65 -10.71
CA ALA A 70 -2.07 2.18 -10.95
C ALA A 70 -1.03 1.56 -10.01
N MET A 71 -1.36 1.39 -8.73
CA MET A 71 -0.47 0.76 -7.75
C MET A 71 -0.19 -0.71 -8.09
N LEU A 72 -1.21 -1.50 -8.44
CA LEU A 72 -1.03 -2.90 -8.83
C LEU A 72 -0.12 -3.04 -10.05
N PHE A 73 -0.29 -2.17 -11.06
CA PHE A 73 0.58 -2.10 -12.22
C PHE A 73 2.06 -1.87 -11.82
N PHE A 74 2.34 -0.89 -10.97
CA PHE A 74 3.70 -0.59 -10.53
C PHE A 74 4.26 -1.62 -9.53
N ILE A 75 3.44 -2.28 -8.72
CA ILE A 75 3.90 -3.40 -7.88
C ILE A 75 4.38 -4.55 -8.78
N GLY A 76 3.66 -4.85 -9.85
CA GLY A 76 4.07 -5.87 -10.83
C GLY A 76 5.45 -5.57 -11.43
N SER A 77 5.71 -4.32 -11.80
CA SER A 77 7.01 -3.92 -12.38
C SER A 77 8.16 -3.93 -11.35
N LEU A 78 7.88 -3.82 -10.05
CA LEU A 78 8.88 -3.94 -8.99
C LEU A 78 9.45 -5.35 -8.81
N MET A 79 8.76 -6.39 -9.32
CA MET A 79 9.16 -7.80 -9.15
C MET A 79 10.62 -8.03 -9.58
N ASN A 80 10.97 -7.60 -10.80
CA ASN A 80 12.31 -7.77 -11.35
C ASN A 80 13.25 -6.59 -11.03
N ALA A 81 12.70 -5.38 -10.91
CA ALA A 81 13.49 -4.16 -10.70
C ALA A 81 14.00 -4.02 -9.26
N HIS A 82 13.27 -4.54 -8.27
CA HIS A 82 13.57 -4.35 -6.86
C HIS A 82 13.53 -5.67 -6.07
N ILE A 83 12.39 -6.39 -6.09
CA ILE A 83 12.13 -7.52 -5.19
C ILE A 83 13.15 -8.66 -5.43
N ARG A 84 13.26 -9.14 -6.67
CA ARG A 84 14.20 -10.22 -7.03
C ARG A 84 15.65 -9.86 -6.70
N ARG A 85 16.05 -8.61 -6.92
CA ARG A 85 17.41 -8.13 -6.66
C ARG A 85 17.68 -8.05 -5.15
N ALA A 86 16.72 -7.56 -4.37
CA ALA A 86 16.82 -7.46 -2.91
C ALA A 86 16.90 -8.86 -2.26
N LEU A 87 16.11 -9.82 -2.77
CA LEU A 87 16.17 -11.22 -2.35
C LEU A 87 17.54 -11.84 -2.60
N LYS A 88 18.07 -11.71 -3.84
CA LYS A 88 19.41 -12.19 -4.18
C LYS A 88 20.51 -11.56 -3.33
N ALA A 89 20.37 -10.28 -3.00
CA ALA A 89 21.32 -9.56 -2.17
C ALA A 89 21.15 -9.82 -0.66
N GLY A 90 20.06 -10.46 -0.23
CA GLY A 90 19.72 -10.69 1.17
C GLY A 90 19.47 -9.40 1.96
N ARG A 91 18.96 -8.35 1.31
CA ARG A 91 18.84 -7.00 1.90
C ARG A 91 17.40 -6.65 2.25
N ASN A 92 17.18 -6.14 3.46
CA ASN A 92 15.89 -5.65 3.96
C ASN A 92 14.73 -6.65 3.81
N LEU A 93 15.01 -7.95 4.00
CA LEU A 93 14.06 -9.04 3.71
C LEU A 93 12.84 -9.02 4.62
N ARG A 94 13.00 -8.72 5.92
CA ARG A 94 11.90 -8.76 6.91
C ARG A 94 10.77 -7.81 6.52
N THR A 95 11.09 -6.53 6.31
CA THR A 95 10.09 -5.55 5.89
C THR A 95 9.65 -5.75 4.44
N GLY A 96 10.52 -6.28 3.58
CA GLY A 96 10.17 -6.62 2.19
C GLY A 96 9.07 -7.70 2.12
N TRP A 97 9.22 -8.80 2.85
CA TRP A 97 8.18 -9.83 2.95
C TRP A 97 6.91 -9.32 3.61
N GLY A 98 7.04 -8.51 4.66
CA GLY A 98 5.89 -7.82 5.26
C GLY A 98 5.13 -6.96 4.26
N MET A 99 5.84 -6.18 3.44
CA MET A 99 5.22 -5.36 2.39
C MET A 99 4.50 -6.22 1.35
N ILE A 100 5.11 -7.32 0.90
CA ILE A 100 4.46 -8.25 -0.05
C ILE A 100 3.17 -8.81 0.56
N ALA A 101 3.22 -9.30 1.81
CA ALA A 101 2.05 -9.82 2.49
C ALA A 101 0.95 -8.77 2.66
N ALA A 102 1.31 -7.54 3.05
CA ALA A 102 0.38 -6.44 3.20
C ALA A 102 -0.30 -6.06 1.86
N MET A 103 0.47 -5.99 0.76
CA MET A 103 -0.08 -5.69 -0.56
C MET A 103 -1.03 -6.78 -1.06
N LEU A 104 -0.70 -8.06 -0.82
CA LEU A 104 -1.59 -9.17 -1.13
C LEU A 104 -2.88 -9.12 -0.29
N ALA A 105 -2.77 -8.87 1.01
CA ALA A 105 -3.92 -8.76 1.90
C ALA A 105 -4.84 -7.59 1.52
N LEU A 106 -4.28 -6.43 1.16
CA LEU A 106 -5.04 -5.28 0.65
C LEU A 106 -5.73 -5.59 -0.68
N THR A 107 -5.05 -6.26 -1.59
CA THR A 107 -5.63 -6.68 -2.88
C THR A 107 -6.79 -7.65 -2.67
N ALA A 108 -6.60 -8.67 -1.82
CA ALA A 108 -7.61 -9.67 -1.53
C ALA A 108 -8.82 -9.08 -0.80
N SER A 109 -8.61 -8.22 0.21
CA SER A 109 -9.70 -7.56 0.93
C SER A 109 -10.44 -6.54 0.06
N GLY A 110 -9.74 -5.81 -0.82
CA GLY A 110 -10.38 -4.93 -1.81
C GLY A 110 -11.21 -5.69 -2.83
N PHE A 111 -10.71 -6.81 -3.34
CA PHE A 111 -11.47 -7.73 -4.19
C PHE A 111 -12.68 -8.29 -3.45
N GLY A 112 -12.52 -8.71 -2.20
CA GLY A 112 -13.61 -9.18 -1.34
C GLY A 112 -14.70 -8.12 -1.15
N LEU A 113 -14.33 -6.88 -0.88
CA LEU A 113 -15.28 -5.76 -0.79
C LEU A 113 -16.06 -5.51 -2.08
N TYR A 114 -15.44 -5.78 -3.24
CA TYR A 114 -16.07 -5.56 -4.54
C TYR A 114 -16.99 -6.73 -4.94
N TYR A 115 -16.56 -7.97 -4.74
CA TYR A 115 -17.24 -9.15 -5.29
C TYR A 115 -17.88 -10.08 -4.27
N LEU A 116 -17.40 -10.11 -3.02
CA LEU A 116 -17.78 -11.13 -2.03
C LEU A 116 -18.63 -10.57 -0.88
N ALA A 117 -18.41 -9.31 -0.50
CA ALA A 117 -19.05 -8.70 0.66
C ALA A 117 -20.55 -8.42 0.39
N GLY A 118 -21.41 -9.06 1.17
CA GLY A 118 -22.85 -8.80 1.25
C GLY A 118 -23.19 -7.71 2.28
N GLU A 119 -24.47 -7.40 2.47
CA GLU A 119 -24.89 -6.32 3.37
C GLU A 119 -24.48 -6.56 4.83
N SER A 120 -24.54 -7.82 5.28
CA SER A 120 -24.29 -8.19 6.69
C SER A 120 -22.81 -8.22 7.06
N ASP A 121 -21.93 -8.62 6.15
CA ASP A 121 -20.49 -8.79 6.42
C ASP A 121 -19.61 -7.67 5.83
N ARG A 122 -20.15 -6.81 4.94
CA ARG A 122 -19.44 -5.64 4.39
C ARG A 122 -18.80 -4.72 5.43
N PRO A 123 -19.40 -4.43 6.61
CA PRO A 123 -18.73 -3.65 7.64
C PRO A 123 -17.44 -4.30 8.14
N ALA A 124 -17.41 -5.63 8.28
CA ALA A 124 -16.23 -6.38 8.70
C ALA A 124 -15.16 -6.40 7.60
N TRP A 125 -15.53 -6.63 6.34
CA TRP A 125 -14.61 -6.50 5.22
C TRP A 125 -14.00 -5.09 5.12
N SER A 126 -14.82 -4.07 5.33
CA SER A 126 -14.40 -2.67 5.30
C SER A 126 -13.39 -2.40 6.41
N SER A 127 -13.67 -2.86 7.63
CA SER A 127 -12.77 -2.67 8.77
C SER A 127 -11.42 -3.36 8.59
N VAL A 128 -11.43 -4.62 8.14
CA VAL A 128 -10.20 -5.35 7.81
C VAL A 128 -9.38 -4.59 6.77
N HIS A 129 -10.01 -4.11 5.69
CA HIS A 129 -9.30 -3.42 4.62
C HIS A 129 -8.63 -2.13 5.09
N TRP A 130 -9.34 -1.25 5.80
CA TRP A 130 -8.76 0.03 6.21
C TRP A 130 -7.74 -0.13 7.33
N VAL A 131 -7.92 -1.07 8.27
CA VAL A 131 -6.93 -1.35 9.32
C VAL A 131 -5.63 -1.83 8.72
N ILE A 132 -5.69 -2.78 7.77
CA ILE A 132 -4.51 -3.24 7.03
C ILE A 132 -3.91 -2.08 6.23
N GLY A 133 -4.73 -1.19 5.66
CA GLY A 133 -4.27 -0.03 4.91
C GLY A 133 -3.40 0.93 5.74
N LEU A 134 -3.84 1.24 6.96
CA LEU A 134 -3.06 2.07 7.88
C LEU A 134 -1.77 1.38 8.34
N ALA A 135 -1.85 0.08 8.66
CA ALA A 135 -0.67 -0.71 9.02
C ALA A 135 0.35 -0.77 7.88
N ALA A 136 -0.12 -0.96 6.64
CA ALA A 136 0.71 -0.97 5.44
C ALA A 136 1.38 0.40 5.21
N ALA A 137 0.71 1.50 5.55
CA ALA A 137 1.31 2.82 5.43
C ALA A 137 2.50 3.03 6.37
N LEU A 138 2.36 2.60 7.64
CA LEU A 138 3.46 2.60 8.59
C LEU A 138 4.60 1.67 8.13
N LEU A 139 4.25 0.47 7.68
CA LEU A 139 5.21 -0.50 7.18
C LEU A 139 5.97 0.02 5.94
N PHE A 140 5.31 0.75 5.05
CA PHE A 140 5.93 1.36 3.88
C PHE A 140 7.01 2.38 4.29
N VAL A 141 6.70 3.27 5.24
CA VAL A 141 7.67 4.23 5.77
C VAL A 141 8.86 3.49 6.41
N LEU A 142 8.59 2.48 7.25
CA LEU A 142 9.62 1.66 7.86
C LEU A 142 10.49 0.95 6.82
N HIS A 143 9.89 0.36 5.78
CA HIS A 143 10.60 -0.32 4.70
C HIS A 143 11.56 0.62 3.97
N VAL A 144 11.11 1.84 3.64
CA VAL A 144 11.94 2.85 2.98
C VAL A 144 13.07 3.34 3.90
N VAL A 145 12.79 3.64 5.17
CA VAL A 145 13.80 4.12 6.12
C VAL A 145 14.87 3.06 6.38
N LEU A 146 14.46 1.83 6.70
CA LEU A 146 15.40 0.73 6.95
C LEU A 146 16.17 0.33 5.69
N GLY A 147 15.53 0.36 4.52
CA GLY A 147 16.19 0.14 3.24
C GLY A 147 17.27 1.17 2.94
N ARG A 148 17.04 2.45 3.27
CA ARG A 148 18.05 3.52 3.12
C ARG A 148 19.19 3.38 4.13
N ARG A 149 18.89 3.10 5.41
CA ARG A 149 19.92 2.90 6.45
C ARG A 149 20.87 1.76 6.11
N ALA A 150 20.35 0.65 5.58
CA ALA A 150 21.17 -0.46 5.15
C ALA A 150 22.21 -0.03 4.08
N VAL A 151 21.86 0.89 3.17
CA VAL A 151 22.80 1.38 2.14
C VAL A 151 23.93 2.24 2.74
N HIS A 152 23.70 2.90 3.87
CA HIS A 152 24.67 3.81 4.50
C HIS A 152 25.61 3.15 5.52
N HIS A 153 25.28 1.95 6.01
CA HIS A 153 26.16 1.15 6.87
C HIS A 153 26.68 -0.06 6.08
N PRO A 154 27.82 0.07 5.37
CA PRO A 154 28.50 -1.05 4.73
C PRO A 154 29.11 -2.02 5.74
#